data_AF-A0A4Q3DER2-F1
#
_entry.id   AF-A0A4Q3DER2-F1
#
_cell.length_a   1.000
_cell.length_b   1.000
_cell.length_c   1.000
_cell.angle_alpha   90.00
_cell.angle_beta   90.00
_cell.angle_gamma   90.00
#
_symmetry.space_group_name_H-M   'P 1'
#
loop_
_entity.id
_entity.type
_entity.pdbx_description
1 polymer ?
#
loop_
_entity_poly.entity_id
_entity_poly.type
_entity_poly.pdbx_seq_one_letter_code
_entity_poly.pdbx_strand_id
1 'polypeptide(L)'
;MPTLHWIGKDKVINHHLDVPYKVLEHQYRFGLPSLSGFGKVGLVDSQDLEAAEIQPSANPKNPNSDHLHPNNKIIHGDNLEALKSLLPEYEGKIKCIYIDPPYNTGNESWVYNDN
;
A
#
# COMPACT_ATOMS: atom_id res chain seq x y z
N MET A 1 4.59 16.75 -30.76
CA MET A 1 4.53 17.21 -29.36
C MET A 1 5.92 17.65 -28.95
N PRO A 2 6.09 18.81 -28.30
CA PRO A 2 7.40 19.19 -27.74
C PRO A 2 7.85 18.17 -26.70
N THR A 3 9.15 17.94 -26.59
CA THR A 3 9.76 17.00 -25.65
C THR A 3 10.70 17.72 -24.68
N LEU A 4 10.56 17.40 -23.39
CA LEU A 4 11.48 17.86 -22.36
C LEU A 4 12.75 16.98 -22.37
N HIS A 5 13.92 17.61 -22.32
CA HIS A 5 15.22 16.95 -22.26
C HIS A 5 15.92 17.33 -20.95
N TRP A 6 16.49 16.34 -20.27
CA TRP A 6 17.27 16.53 -19.04
C TRP A 6 18.37 15.47 -18.95
N ILE A 7 19.42 15.78 -18.18
CA ILE A 7 20.55 14.88 -17.96
C ILE A 7 20.07 13.63 -17.21
N GLY A 8 20.48 12.44 -17.64
CA GLY A 8 20.12 11.17 -16.98
C GLY A 8 18.76 10.60 -17.36
N LYS A 9 17.99 11.26 -18.25
CA LYS A 9 16.68 10.80 -18.73
C LYS A 9 16.68 9.34 -19.18
N ASP A 10 17.67 8.93 -19.97
CA ASP A 10 17.75 7.58 -20.53
C ASP A 10 17.97 6.50 -19.47
N LYS A 11 18.61 6.86 -18.34
CA LYS A 11 18.74 5.95 -17.19
C LYS A 11 17.39 5.73 -16.50
N VAL A 12 16.61 6.80 -16.31
CA VAL A 12 15.34 6.75 -15.58
C VAL A 12 14.25 6.02 -16.39
N ILE A 13 14.15 6.26 -17.70
CA ILE A 13 13.07 5.70 -18.53
C ILE A 13 13.03 4.17 -18.45
N ASN A 14 14.19 3.53 -18.50
CA ASN A 14 14.29 2.08 -18.53
C ASN A 14 14.55 1.45 -17.16
N HIS A 15 14.83 2.23 -16.11
CA HIS A 15 15.16 1.71 -14.78
C HIS A 15 14.09 0.74 -14.24
N HIS A 16 12.81 1.00 -14.52
CA HIS A 16 11.74 0.10 -14.12
C HIS A 16 11.87 -1.32 -14.71
N LEU A 17 12.59 -1.52 -15.83
CA LEU A 17 12.83 -2.85 -16.40
C LEU A 17 13.82 -3.66 -15.55
N ASP A 18 14.71 -2.99 -14.84
CA ASP A 18 15.72 -3.60 -13.98
C ASP A 18 15.16 -3.97 -12.59
N VAL A 19 14.00 -3.39 -12.22
CA VAL A 19 13.35 -3.65 -10.93
C VAL A 19 12.64 -5.01 -10.96
N PRO A 20 13.08 -5.97 -10.12
CA PRO A 20 12.51 -7.31 -10.12
C PRO A 20 11.08 -7.29 -9.54
N TYR A 21 10.25 -8.19 -10.04
CA TYR A 21 8.98 -8.50 -9.40
C TYR A 21 9.24 -9.20 -8.05
N LYS A 22 8.54 -8.77 -7.00
CA LYS A 22 8.56 -9.40 -5.68
C LYS A 22 7.14 -9.81 -5.27
N VAL A 23 7.03 -10.91 -4.55
CA VAL A 23 5.75 -11.34 -3.97
C VAL A 23 5.53 -10.56 -2.66
N LEU A 24 4.31 -10.08 -2.43
CA LEU A 24 3.96 -9.42 -1.18
C LEU A 24 3.84 -10.46 -0.04
N GLU A 25 4.64 -10.28 1.01
CA GLU A 25 4.59 -11.11 2.22
C GLU A 25 3.64 -10.48 3.25
N HIS A 26 2.64 -11.25 3.69
CA HIS A 26 1.71 -10.79 4.72
C HIS A 26 2.38 -10.84 6.11
N GLN A 27 2.54 -9.69 6.76
CA GLN A 27 3.18 -9.59 8.07
C GLN A 27 2.19 -9.56 9.24
N TYR A 28 1.13 -8.75 9.13
CA TYR A 28 0.11 -8.60 10.17
C TYR A 28 -1.16 -7.97 9.60
N ARG A 29 -2.24 -7.98 10.37
CA ARG A 29 -3.51 -7.32 10.05
C ARG A 29 -3.91 -6.37 11.16
N PHE A 30 -4.38 -5.18 10.80
CA PHE A 30 -5.08 -4.30 11.73
C PHE A 30 -6.56 -4.67 11.77
N GLY A 31 -7.05 -5.06 12.94
CA GLY A 31 -8.47 -5.30 13.20
C GLY A 31 -8.93 -4.49 14.40
N LEU A 32 -10.19 -4.07 14.41
CA LEU A 32 -10.82 -3.63 15.65
C LEU A 32 -11.00 -4.87 16.53
N PRO A 33 -10.57 -4.86 17.80
CA PRO A 33 -11.00 -5.90 18.73
C PRO A 33 -12.52 -5.87 18.78
N SER A 34 -13.17 -7.04 18.74
CA SER A 34 -14.61 -7.09 18.99
C SER A 34 -14.86 -6.46 20.36
N LEU A 35 -15.75 -5.48 20.41
CA LEU A 35 -16.15 -4.83 21.66
C LEU A 35 -16.98 -5.81 22.49
N SER A 36 -16.32 -6.80 23.08
CA SER A 36 -16.83 -7.61 24.18
C SER A 36 -15.82 -7.55 25.33
N GLY A 37 -15.71 -6.38 25.97
CA GLY A 37 -14.99 -6.22 27.23
C GLY A 37 -13.77 -5.29 27.14
N PHE A 38 -13.93 -4.10 27.71
CA PHE A 38 -12.90 -3.23 28.29
C PHE A 38 -11.42 -3.46 27.91
N GLY A 39 -10.88 -2.53 27.11
CA GLY A 39 -9.59 -1.90 27.40
C GLY A 39 -8.31 -2.64 27.00
N LYS A 40 -8.01 -2.74 25.70
CA LYS A 40 -6.64 -2.59 25.16
C LYS A 40 -6.68 -2.52 23.63
N VAL A 41 -6.15 -1.43 23.06
CA VAL A 41 -5.72 -1.42 21.65
C VAL A 41 -4.40 -2.19 21.62
N GLY A 42 -4.31 -3.27 20.86
CA GLY A 42 -3.11 -4.10 20.77
C GLY A 42 -2.93 -4.68 19.38
N LEU A 43 -1.67 -4.84 18.97
CA LEU A 43 -1.28 -5.66 17.82
C LEU A 43 -1.71 -7.11 18.13
N VAL A 44 -2.53 -7.70 17.27
CA VAL A 44 -2.82 -9.14 17.33
C VAL A 44 -1.83 -9.84 16.43
N ASP A 45 -1.11 -10.83 16.98
CA ASP A 45 -0.13 -11.60 16.22
C ASP A 45 -0.86 -12.54 15.25
N SER A 46 -0.21 -12.89 14.15
CA SER A 46 -0.79 -13.62 13.00
C SER A 46 -1.36 -14.98 13.39
N GLN A 47 -0.88 -15.56 14.48
CA GLN A 47 -1.22 -16.91 14.96
C GLN A 47 -2.52 -16.94 15.79
N ASP A 48 -3.05 -15.79 16.22
CA ASP A 48 -4.29 -15.70 17.01
C ASP A 48 -5.55 -15.46 16.14
N LEU A 49 -5.39 -15.43 14.81
CA LEU A 49 -6.46 -15.13 13.84
C LEU A 49 -7.00 -16.38 13.12
N GLU A 50 -6.79 -17.57 13.67
CA GLU A 50 -7.49 -18.76 13.22
C GLU A 50 -8.95 -18.70 13.74
N ALA A 51 -9.93 -18.70 12.84
CA ALA A 51 -11.39 -18.80 13.11
C ALA A 51 -12.22 -17.51 13.32
N ALA A 52 -11.89 -16.40 12.67
CA ALA A 52 -12.93 -15.41 12.32
C ALA A 52 -13.44 -15.69 10.89
N GLU A 53 -14.20 -16.78 10.74
CA GLU A 53 -15.02 -17.00 9.55
C GLU A 53 -16.00 -15.81 9.45
N ILE A 54 -15.74 -14.89 8.51
CA ILE A 54 -16.61 -13.73 8.29
C ILE A 54 -17.94 -14.27 7.74
N GLN A 55 -18.89 -14.51 8.63
CA GLN A 55 -20.29 -14.64 8.21
C GLN A 55 -20.66 -13.33 7.51
N PRO A 56 -21.09 -13.34 6.24
CA PRO A 56 -21.52 -12.12 5.58
C PRO A 56 -22.72 -11.58 6.37
N SER A 57 -22.52 -10.46 7.07
CA SER A 57 -23.57 -9.82 7.85
C SER A 57 -24.69 -9.39 6.89
N ALA A 58 -25.74 -10.21 6.83
CA ALA A 58 -26.93 -10.01 6.00
C ALA A 58 -27.88 -8.96 6.59
N ASN A 59 -27.37 -7.82 7.09
CA ASN A 59 -28.23 -6.73 7.56
C ASN A 59 -27.79 -5.36 6.99
N PRO A 60 -28.41 -4.88 5.91
CA PRO A 60 -27.96 -3.71 5.15
C PRO A 60 -28.37 -2.35 5.76
N LYS A 61 -28.59 -2.25 7.09
CA LYS A 61 -29.21 -1.05 7.70
C LYS A 61 -28.55 -0.51 8.97
N ASN A 62 -27.31 -0.85 9.29
CA ASN A 62 -26.58 -0.16 10.37
C ASN A 62 -25.57 0.86 9.78
N PRO A 63 -25.84 2.18 9.82
CA PRO A 63 -24.89 3.19 9.34
C PRO A 63 -23.64 3.32 10.22
N ASN A 64 -23.58 2.60 11.36
CA ASN A 64 -22.43 2.51 12.27
C ASN A 64 -21.79 1.12 12.28
N SER A 65 -22.03 0.26 11.27
CA SER A 65 -21.18 -0.92 11.11
C SER A 65 -19.83 -0.43 10.61
N ASP A 66 -18.83 -0.36 11.49
CA ASP A 66 -17.46 -0.05 11.14
C ASP A 66 -17.08 -0.83 9.88
N HIS A 67 -16.99 -0.12 8.74
CA HIS A 67 -16.68 -0.70 7.45
C HIS A 67 -15.20 -1.06 7.44
N LEU A 68 -14.84 -2.11 8.18
CA LEU A 68 -13.57 -2.78 8.03
C LEU A 68 -13.58 -3.39 6.63
N HIS A 69 -13.12 -2.62 5.64
CA HIS A 69 -12.93 -3.14 4.30
C HIS A 69 -11.79 -4.16 4.39
N PRO A 70 -12.07 -5.47 4.27
CA PRO A 70 -11.05 -6.50 4.46
C PRO A 70 -9.96 -6.46 3.38
N ASN A 71 -10.11 -5.59 2.38
CA ASN A 71 -9.29 -5.51 1.18
C ASN A 71 -8.29 -4.35 1.19
N ASN A 72 -8.27 -3.52 2.25
CA ASN A 72 -7.27 -2.45 2.38
C ASN A 72 -5.89 -3.07 2.67
N LYS A 73 -4.85 -2.54 2.02
CA LYS A 73 -3.46 -3.01 2.17
C LYS A 73 -2.55 -1.83 2.52
N ILE A 74 -1.64 -2.05 3.46
CA ILE A 74 -0.49 -1.17 3.71
C ILE A 74 0.74 -1.99 3.30
N ILE A 75 1.57 -1.42 2.44
CA ILE A 75 2.76 -2.09 1.90
C ILE A 75 3.97 -1.30 2.38
N HIS A 76 4.89 -1.99 3.05
CA HIS A 76 6.15 -1.41 3.51
C HIS A 76 7.25 -1.81 2.54
N GLY A 77 7.98 -0.82 2.00
CA GLY A 77 9.04 -1.03 1.04
C GLY A 77 9.29 0.21 0.18
N ASP A 78 10.25 0.09 -0.74
CA ASP A 78 10.43 1.08 -1.79
C ASP A 78 9.20 1.13 -2.71
N ASN A 79 8.82 2.33 -3.14
CA ASN A 79 7.58 2.53 -3.89
C ASN A 79 7.64 1.89 -5.28
N LEU A 80 8.80 1.86 -5.94
CA LEU A 80 8.94 1.31 -7.28
C LEU A 80 8.82 -0.22 -7.26
N GLU A 81 9.41 -0.86 -6.26
CA GLU A 81 9.26 -2.30 -6.02
C GLU A 81 7.82 -2.68 -5.62
N ALA A 82 7.19 -1.87 -4.77
CA ALA A 82 5.79 -2.08 -4.36
C ALA A 82 4.83 -1.97 -5.56
N LEU A 83 4.99 -0.94 -6.39
CA LEU A 83 4.18 -0.75 -7.60
C LEU A 83 4.36 -1.91 -8.59
N LYS A 84 5.60 -2.39 -8.79
CA LYS A 84 5.88 -3.59 -9.61
C LYS A 84 5.14 -4.83 -9.13
N SER A 85 5.12 -5.04 -7.82
CA SER A 85 4.46 -6.18 -7.19
C SER A 85 2.94 -6.14 -7.34
N LEU A 86 2.36 -4.94 -7.47
CA LEU A 86 0.91 -4.73 -7.61
C LEU A 86 0.39 -4.87 -9.04
N LEU A 87 1.26 -4.83 -10.07
CA LEU A 87 0.85 -4.85 -11.48
C LEU A 87 -0.10 -6.00 -11.83
N PRO A 88 0.16 -7.28 -11.47
CA PRO A 88 -0.70 -8.39 -11.89
C PRO A 88 -2.15 -8.28 -11.41
N GLU A 89 -2.37 -7.65 -10.26
CA GLU A 89 -3.70 -7.55 -9.66
C GLU A 89 -4.39 -6.21 -9.99
N TYR A 90 -3.66 -5.10 -10.05
CA TYR A 90 -4.23 -3.75 -10.04
C TYR A 90 -4.07 -2.95 -11.34
N GLU A 91 -3.39 -3.48 -12.36
CA GLU A 91 -3.26 -2.81 -13.67
C GLU A 91 -4.65 -2.44 -14.25
N GLY A 92 -4.82 -1.18 -14.62
CA GLY A 92 -6.07 -0.65 -15.17
C GLY A 92 -7.24 -0.55 -14.18
N LYS A 93 -7.04 -0.85 -12.89
CA LYS A 93 -8.13 -0.89 -11.87
C LYS A 93 -8.08 0.26 -10.87
N ILE A 94 -7.01 1.04 -10.83
CA ILE A 94 -6.86 2.15 -9.87
C ILE A 94 -7.69 3.36 -10.30
N LYS A 95 -8.63 3.77 -9.44
CA LYS A 95 -9.51 4.92 -9.69
C LYS A 95 -8.82 6.27 -9.46
N CYS A 96 -7.96 6.35 -8.45
CA CYS A 96 -7.32 7.59 -8.02
C CYS A 96 -5.96 7.26 -7.40
N ILE A 97 -4.97 8.08 -7.69
CA ILE A 97 -3.64 8.05 -7.07
C ILE A 97 -3.42 9.41 -6.42
N TYR A 98 -3.05 9.42 -5.16
CA TYR A 98 -2.61 10.60 -4.44
C TYR A 98 -1.18 10.36 -3.97
N ILE A 99 -0.28 11.29 -4.29
CA ILE A 99 1.13 11.27 -3.87
C ILE A 99 1.52 12.66 -3.39
N ASP A 100 2.42 12.69 -2.40
CA ASP A 100 3.07 13.90 -1.90
C ASP A 100 4.59 13.64 -1.85
N PRO A 101 5.27 13.64 -3.02
CA PRO A 101 6.71 13.37 -3.09
C PRO A 101 7.53 14.54 -2.52
N PRO A 102 8.80 14.34 -2.14
CA PRO A 102 9.68 15.43 -1.69
C PRO A 102 9.87 16.49 -2.79
N TYR A 103 9.94 17.77 -2.40
CA TYR A 103 9.79 18.90 -3.32
C TYR A 103 11.07 19.50 -3.87
N ASN A 104 12.24 18.86 -3.85
CA ASN A 104 13.51 19.41 -4.41
C ASN A 104 13.67 20.95 -4.34
N THR A 105 13.32 21.56 -3.21
CA THR A 105 13.23 23.02 -3.03
C THR A 105 14.60 23.67 -2.83
N GLY A 106 15.66 22.87 -2.76
CA GLY A 106 17.03 23.28 -2.44
C GLY A 106 17.29 23.48 -0.94
N ASN A 107 16.26 23.46 -0.09
CA ASN A 107 16.39 23.56 1.37
C ASN A 107 16.51 22.19 2.06
N GLU A 108 16.29 21.12 1.32
CA GLU A 108 16.29 19.74 1.80
C GLU A 108 17.54 19.00 1.27
N SER A 109 18.19 18.22 2.13
CA SER A 109 19.41 17.47 1.79
C SER A 109 19.13 16.19 0.98
N TRP A 110 18.03 16.14 0.24
CA TRP A 110 17.65 14.97 -0.54
C TRP A 110 18.53 14.83 -1.79
N VAL A 111 18.94 13.60 -2.09
CA VAL A 111 19.81 13.25 -3.22
C VAL A 111 19.26 12.00 -3.90
N TYR A 112 19.34 11.95 -5.23
CA TYR A 112 19.08 10.75 -6.01
C TYR A 112 19.94 9.57 -5.52
N ASN A 113 19.30 8.46 -5.16
CA ASN A 113 19.95 7.26 -4.63
C ASN A 113 19.74 6.00 -5.51
N ASP A 114 19.28 6.20 -6.75
CA ASP A 114 18.94 5.18 -7.75
C ASP A 114 20.13 4.78 -8.63
N ASN A 115 21.34 4.80 -8.07
CA ASN A 115 22.58 4.42 -8.77
C ASN A 115 22.83 2.91 -8.78
#